data_AF-A0A7Y6MC31-F1
#
_entry.id   AF-A0A7Y6MC31-F1
#
_cell.length_a   1.000
_cell.length_b   1.000
_cell.length_c   1.000
_cell.angle_alpha   90.00
_cell.angle_beta   90.00
_cell.angle_gamma   90.00
#
_symmetry.space_group_name_H-M   'P 1'
#
loop_
_entity.id
_entity.type
_entity.pdbx_description
1 polymer ?
#
loop_
_entity_poly.entity_id
_entity_poly.type
_entity_poly.pdbx_seq_one_letter_code
_entity_poly.pdbx_strand_id
1 'polypeptide(L)'
;MASEAEDRINRALRTSTPVLDLSGLELRSLPATLAAFTSLTHLNLSFNQLSELPEWLGGLTSLTRLDLAGNRLRELPGSLAHLHALQGLGLAGHHLKELPVWLGDLKALTFLDLSDGPLEELPEWMGNLTSLTMLDVHANNLSELPDSLGNLASLTRLDVADNPLSELPDSLATLHALVELDVTDTYLSELPKWLKKLPSLERIDLNEADFDKIPKWASRLVVDGEDSV
;
A
#
# COMPACT_ATOMS: atom_id res chain seq x y z
N MET A 1 16.85 -7.17 -22.81
CA MET A 1 16.19 -7.24 -21.49
C MET A 1 17.20 -6.98 -20.37
N ALA A 2 18.08 -7.93 -20.04
CA ALA A 2 19.17 -7.69 -19.07
C ALA A 2 20.09 -6.51 -19.47
N SER A 3 20.32 -6.31 -20.77
CA SER A 3 21.13 -5.19 -21.29
C SER A 3 20.55 -3.81 -20.97
N GLU A 4 19.22 -3.63 -21.11
CA GLU A 4 18.57 -2.33 -20.87
C GLU A 4 18.62 -1.97 -19.38
N ALA A 5 18.38 -2.94 -18.49
CA ALA A 5 18.49 -2.71 -17.05
C ALA A 5 19.92 -2.31 -16.65
N GLU A 6 20.93 -3.02 -17.17
CA GLU A 6 22.33 -2.65 -16.94
C GLU A 6 22.68 -1.27 -17.50
N ASP A 7 22.18 -0.91 -18.69
CA ASP A 7 22.40 0.42 -19.28
C ASP A 7 21.78 1.52 -18.42
N ARG A 8 20.56 1.32 -17.89
CA ARG A 8 19.91 2.26 -16.97
C ARG A 8 20.67 2.40 -15.65
N ILE A 9 21.12 1.29 -15.07
CA ILE A 9 21.94 1.29 -13.84
C ILE A 9 23.26 2.02 -14.08
N ASN A 10 23.99 1.66 -15.15
CA ASN A 10 25.27 2.27 -15.49
C ASN A 10 25.13 3.77 -15.77
N ARG A 11 24.04 4.19 -16.42
CA ARG A 11 23.73 5.61 -16.63
C ARG A 11 23.49 6.31 -15.30
N ALA A 12 22.63 5.76 -14.45
CA ALA A 12 22.28 6.33 -13.17
C ALA A 12 23.49 6.46 -12.21
N LEU A 13 24.39 5.47 -12.23
CA LEU A 13 25.67 5.51 -11.50
C LEU A 13 26.56 6.66 -12.00
N ARG A 14 26.67 6.87 -13.32
CA ARG A 14 27.47 7.97 -13.89
C ARG A 14 26.88 9.34 -13.60
N THR A 15 25.55 9.46 -13.59
CA THR A 15 24.84 10.71 -13.34
C THR A 15 24.58 10.97 -11.86
N SER A 16 24.87 10.00 -10.98
CA SER A 16 24.57 10.06 -9.54
C SER A 16 23.11 10.44 -9.26
N THR A 17 22.17 9.94 -10.07
CA THR A 17 20.76 10.25 -9.91
C THR A 17 20.18 9.43 -8.76
N PRO A 18 19.50 10.03 -7.78
CA PRO A 18 18.97 9.29 -6.63
C PRO A 18 17.72 8.47 -6.99
N VAL A 19 17.26 8.54 -8.24
CA VAL A 19 16.08 7.85 -8.78
C VAL A 19 16.50 6.89 -9.88
N LEU A 20 16.00 5.67 -9.81
CA LEU A 20 16.22 4.64 -10.83
C LEU A 20 14.90 3.94 -11.14
N ASP A 21 14.55 3.95 -12.43
CA ASP A 21 13.37 3.28 -12.95
C ASP A 21 13.75 2.09 -13.83
N LEU A 22 13.44 0.89 -13.35
CA LEU A 22 13.59 -0.38 -14.03
C LEU A 22 12.24 -1.07 -14.27
N SER A 23 11.14 -0.32 -14.23
CA SER A 23 9.80 -0.86 -14.44
C SER A 23 9.61 -1.40 -15.86
N GLY A 24 8.76 -2.42 -16.00
CA GLY A 24 8.33 -2.92 -17.32
C GLY A 24 9.44 -3.57 -18.15
N LEU A 25 10.55 -4.01 -17.54
CA LEU A 25 11.71 -4.57 -18.23
C LEU A 25 11.71 -6.11 -18.28
N GLU A 26 10.59 -6.75 -17.90
CA GLU A 26 10.41 -8.19 -17.79
C GLU A 26 11.52 -8.88 -16.98
N LEU A 27 12.08 -8.20 -15.98
CA LEU A 27 13.18 -8.70 -15.16
C LEU A 27 12.73 -9.90 -14.33
N ARG A 28 13.51 -10.98 -14.38
CA ARG A 28 13.31 -12.16 -13.54
C ARG A 28 14.21 -12.15 -12.31
N SER A 29 15.29 -11.37 -12.37
CA SER A 29 16.21 -11.12 -11.27
C SER A 29 16.82 -9.74 -11.41
N LEU A 30 17.32 -9.19 -10.31
CA LEU A 30 18.03 -7.92 -10.29
C LEU A 30 19.54 -8.15 -10.48
N PRO A 31 20.23 -7.38 -11.33
CA PRO A 31 21.67 -7.49 -11.51
C PRO A 31 22.39 -7.01 -10.23
N ALA A 32 23.40 -7.76 -9.80
CA ALA A 32 24.15 -7.48 -8.57
C ALA A 32 24.88 -6.12 -8.59
N THR A 33 25.11 -5.53 -9.76
CA THR A 33 25.67 -4.18 -9.91
C THR A 33 24.80 -3.10 -9.25
N LEU A 34 23.48 -3.32 -9.13
CA LEU A 34 22.57 -2.42 -8.42
C LEU A 34 22.90 -2.30 -6.92
N ALA A 35 23.49 -3.34 -6.31
CA ALA A 35 23.87 -3.33 -4.90
C ALA A 35 24.90 -2.23 -4.55
N ALA A 36 25.68 -1.76 -5.55
CA ALA A 36 26.66 -0.69 -5.35
C ALA A 36 26.01 0.70 -5.25
N PHE A 37 24.73 0.85 -5.59
CA PHE A 37 24.08 2.16 -5.69
C PHE A 37 23.44 2.62 -4.38
N THR A 38 24.23 2.70 -3.32
CA THR A 38 23.76 2.94 -1.94
C THR A 38 23.14 4.33 -1.70
N SER A 39 23.36 5.28 -2.61
CA SER A 39 22.77 6.63 -2.57
C SER A 39 21.35 6.70 -3.16
N LEU A 40 20.80 5.58 -3.64
CA LEU A 40 19.50 5.54 -4.28
C LEU A 40 18.40 5.83 -3.26
N THR A 41 17.52 6.78 -3.56
CA THR A 41 16.37 7.13 -2.71
C THR A 41 15.05 6.63 -3.30
N HIS A 42 14.98 6.45 -4.62
CA HIS A 42 13.79 5.96 -5.31
C HIS A 42 14.16 4.83 -6.25
N LEU A 43 13.54 3.68 -6.07
CA LEU A 43 13.71 2.52 -6.93
C LEU A 43 12.35 2.02 -7.41
N ASN A 44 12.11 2.10 -8.71
CA ASN A 44 10.94 1.52 -9.34
C ASN A 44 11.31 0.20 -10.02
N LEU A 45 10.76 -0.91 -9.53
CA LEU A 45 10.87 -2.26 -10.07
C LEU A 45 9.51 -2.82 -10.52
N SER A 46 8.49 -1.99 -10.61
CA SER A 46 7.13 -2.43 -10.93
C SER A 46 7.01 -3.09 -12.32
N PHE A 47 5.97 -3.90 -12.51
CA PHE A 47 5.63 -4.56 -13.77
C PHE A 47 6.77 -5.37 -14.36
N ASN A 48 7.50 -6.09 -13.51
CA ASN A 48 8.54 -7.06 -13.91
C ASN A 48 8.06 -8.50 -13.66
N GLN A 49 8.96 -9.48 -13.75
CA GLN A 49 8.68 -10.90 -13.52
C GLN A 49 9.45 -11.43 -12.30
N LEU A 50 9.77 -10.57 -11.32
CA LEU A 50 10.55 -10.93 -10.14
C LEU A 50 9.75 -11.90 -9.27
N SER A 51 10.30 -13.10 -9.04
CA SER A 51 9.72 -14.08 -8.10
C SER A 51 10.33 -14.01 -6.71
N GLU A 52 11.52 -13.43 -6.60
CA GLU A 52 12.28 -13.23 -5.36
C GLU A 52 13.01 -11.88 -5.43
N LEU A 53 13.36 -11.34 -4.26
CA LEU A 53 14.23 -10.17 -4.15
C LEU A 53 15.54 -10.60 -3.48
N PRO A 54 16.68 -10.08 -3.92
CA PRO A 54 17.96 -10.43 -3.33
C PRO A 54 18.17 -9.75 -1.97
N GLU A 55 18.84 -10.42 -1.04
CA GLU A 55 19.12 -9.91 0.31
C GLU A 55 19.93 -8.60 0.34
N TRP A 56 20.72 -8.32 -0.70
CA TRP A 56 21.47 -7.06 -0.77
C TRP A 56 20.56 -5.84 -0.94
N LEU A 57 19.29 -6.02 -1.34
CA LEU A 57 18.36 -4.91 -1.53
C LEU A 57 18.13 -4.12 -0.23
N GLY A 58 18.12 -4.80 0.92
CA GLY A 58 18.08 -4.16 2.23
C GLY A 58 19.31 -3.32 2.58
N GLY A 59 20.40 -3.42 1.80
CA GLY A 59 21.58 -2.57 1.92
C GLY A 59 21.40 -1.18 1.31
N LEU A 60 20.34 -0.93 0.54
CA LEU A 60 20.02 0.39 -0.03
C LEU A 60 19.30 1.27 0.99
N THR A 61 19.91 1.50 2.14
CA THR A 61 19.30 2.14 3.32
C THR A 61 18.89 3.61 3.11
N SER A 62 19.34 4.25 2.02
CA SER A 62 18.88 5.59 1.61
C SER A 62 17.51 5.59 0.93
N LEU A 63 16.92 4.42 0.63
CA LEU A 63 15.64 4.32 -0.04
C LEU A 63 14.52 4.95 0.79
N THR A 64 13.83 5.90 0.17
CA THR A 64 12.60 6.52 0.65
C THR A 64 11.37 6.01 -0.11
N ARG A 65 11.53 5.53 -1.35
CA ARG A 65 10.45 4.92 -2.13
C ARG A 65 10.92 3.65 -2.84
N LEU A 66 10.17 2.57 -2.67
CA LEU A 66 10.38 1.29 -3.33
C LEU A 66 9.06 0.84 -3.93
N ASP A 67 9.02 0.68 -5.25
CA ASP A 67 7.87 0.18 -5.96
C ASP A 67 8.17 -1.20 -6.54
N LEU A 68 7.39 -2.20 -6.11
CA LEU A 68 7.47 -3.61 -6.47
C LEU A 68 6.18 -4.11 -7.13
N ALA A 69 5.25 -3.22 -7.47
CA ALA A 69 3.93 -3.58 -7.98
C ALA A 69 4.00 -4.48 -9.22
N GLY A 70 3.01 -5.35 -9.43
CA GLY A 70 2.89 -6.19 -10.62
C GLY A 70 4.05 -7.18 -10.83
N ASN A 71 4.71 -7.62 -9.76
CA ASN A 71 5.69 -8.70 -9.78
C ASN A 71 5.08 -10.04 -9.34
N ARG A 72 5.89 -11.10 -9.26
CA ARG A 72 5.46 -12.46 -8.88
C ARG A 72 5.98 -12.87 -7.50
N LEU A 73 6.18 -11.88 -6.62
CA LEU A 73 6.76 -12.06 -5.29
C LEU A 73 5.79 -12.83 -4.39
N ARG A 74 6.30 -13.92 -3.79
CA ARG A 74 5.58 -14.73 -2.80
C ARG A 74 6.07 -14.50 -1.38
N GLU A 75 7.24 -13.90 -1.24
CA GLU A 75 7.87 -13.50 0.01
C GLU A 75 8.69 -12.23 -0.20
N LEU A 76 8.98 -11.53 0.89
CA LEU A 76 9.90 -10.41 0.93
C LEU A 76 11.10 -10.78 1.83
N PRO A 77 12.34 -10.52 1.39
CA PRO A 77 13.52 -10.89 2.16
C PRO A 77 13.61 -10.09 3.46
N GLY A 78 14.09 -10.73 4.53
CA GLY A 78 14.17 -10.13 5.86
C GLY A 78 15.06 -8.88 5.92
N SER A 79 16.02 -8.76 5.01
CA SER A 79 16.89 -7.57 4.90
C SER A 79 16.15 -6.27 4.62
N LEU A 80 14.93 -6.30 4.06
CA LEU A 80 14.15 -5.07 3.85
C LEU A 80 13.75 -4.38 5.16
N ALA A 81 13.82 -5.08 6.30
CA ALA A 81 13.67 -4.50 7.63
C ALA A 81 14.67 -3.35 7.92
N HIS A 82 15.80 -3.30 7.21
CA HIS A 82 16.82 -2.25 7.36
C HIS A 82 16.48 -0.93 6.66
N LEU A 83 15.41 -0.90 5.84
CA LEU A 83 15.03 0.30 5.09
C LEU A 83 14.25 1.30 5.97
N HIS A 84 14.85 1.73 7.09
CA HIS A 84 14.20 2.59 8.08
C HIS A 84 13.81 3.99 7.55
N ALA A 85 14.38 4.42 6.42
CA ALA A 85 14.04 5.67 5.75
C ALA A 85 12.86 5.54 4.77
N LEU A 86 12.32 4.34 4.57
CA LEU A 86 11.28 4.07 3.58
C LEU A 86 9.97 4.78 3.96
N GLN A 87 9.48 5.61 3.04
CA GLN A 87 8.27 6.42 3.18
C GLN A 87 7.14 5.90 2.29
N GLY A 88 7.47 5.28 1.16
CA GLY A 88 6.50 4.69 0.25
C GLY A 88 6.90 3.27 -0.16
N LEU A 89 5.99 2.33 0.00
CA LEU A 89 6.13 0.95 -0.45
C LEU A 89 4.94 0.57 -1.31
N GLY A 90 5.19 0.31 -2.59
CA GLY A 90 4.19 -0.21 -3.53
C GLY A 90 4.35 -1.72 -3.69
N LEU A 91 3.29 -2.47 -3.42
CA LEU A 91 3.22 -3.92 -3.57
C LEU A 91 1.92 -4.36 -4.27
N ALA A 92 1.22 -3.47 -4.99
CA ALA A 92 0.03 -3.83 -5.75
C ALA A 92 0.27 -5.04 -6.66
N GLY A 93 -0.72 -5.93 -6.84
CA GLY A 93 -0.56 -7.10 -7.70
C GLY A 93 0.42 -8.16 -7.15
N HIS A 94 0.67 -8.16 -5.84
CA HIS A 94 1.58 -9.13 -5.22
C HIS A 94 0.96 -10.53 -5.11
N HIS A 95 1.80 -11.54 -4.85
CA HIS A 95 1.35 -12.92 -4.57
C HIS A 95 1.72 -13.35 -3.14
N LEU A 96 1.83 -12.38 -2.23
CA LEU A 96 2.13 -12.60 -0.83
C LEU A 96 0.92 -13.24 -0.15
N LYS A 97 1.14 -14.35 0.56
CA LYS A 97 0.11 -14.95 1.41
C LYS A 97 0.02 -14.30 2.78
N GLU A 98 1.16 -13.84 3.28
CA GLU A 98 1.32 -13.22 4.58
C GLU A 98 2.27 -12.04 4.44
N LEU A 99 2.02 -10.98 5.22
CA LEU A 99 2.92 -9.84 5.32
C LEU A 99 3.95 -10.09 6.41
N PRO A 100 5.25 -9.82 6.16
CA PRO A 100 6.28 -10.10 7.14
C PRO A 100 6.21 -9.13 8.33
N VAL A 101 6.37 -9.65 9.55
CA VAL A 101 6.24 -8.88 10.80
C VAL A 101 7.14 -7.64 10.88
N TRP A 102 8.32 -7.70 10.26
CA TRP A 102 9.27 -6.58 10.24
C TRP A 102 8.72 -5.36 9.49
N LEU A 103 7.71 -5.52 8.63
CA LEU A 103 7.12 -4.37 7.93
C LEU A 103 6.51 -3.38 8.92
N GLY A 104 5.98 -3.87 10.05
CA GLY A 104 5.50 -3.04 11.16
C GLY A 104 6.57 -2.19 11.84
N ASP A 105 7.85 -2.42 11.58
CA ASP A 105 8.97 -1.64 12.13
C ASP A 105 9.39 -0.46 11.23
N LEU A 106 8.84 -0.34 10.02
CA LEU A 106 9.12 0.77 9.10
C LEU A 106 8.35 2.05 9.50
N LYS A 107 8.73 2.67 10.61
CA LYS A 107 8.03 3.82 11.22
C LYS A 107 7.95 5.08 10.36
N ALA A 108 8.80 5.18 9.34
CA ALA A 108 8.79 6.30 8.39
C ALA A 108 7.76 6.14 7.27
N LEU A 109 7.09 4.98 7.17
CA LEU A 109 6.16 4.69 6.09
C LEU A 109 4.92 5.60 6.17
N THR A 110 4.65 6.29 5.07
CA THR A 110 3.53 7.21 4.87
C THR A 110 2.54 6.69 3.83
N PHE A 111 3.01 5.87 2.90
CA PHE A 111 2.22 5.26 1.83
C PHE A 111 2.53 3.76 1.78
N LEU A 112 1.48 2.95 1.85
CA LEU A 112 1.55 1.50 1.70
C LEU A 112 0.41 1.06 0.77
N ASP A 113 0.78 0.44 -0.33
CA ASP A 113 -0.14 -0.12 -1.30
C ASP A 113 0.07 -1.64 -1.36
N LEU A 114 -0.99 -2.36 -0.99
CA LEU A 114 -1.11 -3.83 -0.93
C LEU A 114 -2.29 -4.30 -1.79
N SER A 115 -2.74 -3.48 -2.74
CA SER A 115 -3.91 -3.74 -3.56
C SER A 115 -3.71 -4.93 -4.51
N ASP A 116 -4.80 -5.44 -5.09
CA ASP A 116 -4.79 -6.50 -6.11
C ASP A 116 -4.01 -7.76 -5.66
N GLY A 117 -4.33 -8.26 -4.47
CA GLY A 117 -3.57 -9.29 -3.78
C GLY A 117 -4.44 -10.46 -3.26
N PRO A 118 -3.83 -11.55 -2.79
CA PRO A 118 -4.57 -12.66 -2.20
C PRO A 118 -4.59 -12.61 -0.67
N LEU A 119 -4.49 -11.42 -0.04
CA LEU A 119 -4.50 -11.33 1.42
C LEU A 119 -5.88 -11.71 1.96
N GLU A 120 -5.91 -12.63 2.93
CA GLU A 120 -7.13 -13.04 3.65
C GLU A 120 -7.28 -12.28 4.97
N GLU A 121 -6.17 -11.82 5.56
CA GLU A 121 -6.14 -11.05 6.80
C GLU A 121 -5.06 -9.96 6.75
N LEU A 122 -5.28 -8.88 7.51
CA LEU A 122 -4.24 -7.92 7.83
C LEU A 122 -3.74 -8.16 9.26
N PRO A 123 -2.42 -8.10 9.50
CA PRO A 123 -1.87 -8.42 10.81
C PRO A 123 -1.98 -7.27 11.81
N GLU A 124 -2.08 -7.60 13.10
CA GLU A 124 -2.22 -6.62 14.20
C GLU A 124 -1.06 -5.64 14.34
N TRP A 125 0.14 -5.97 13.82
CA TRP A 125 1.25 -5.04 13.83
C TRP A 125 1.04 -3.86 12.88
N MET A 126 0.06 -3.89 11.97
CA MET A 126 -0.19 -2.81 11.03
C MET A 126 -0.49 -1.50 11.75
N GLY A 127 -1.17 -1.54 12.91
CA GLY A 127 -1.38 -0.38 13.78
C GLY A 127 -0.10 0.28 14.31
N ASN A 128 1.07 -0.36 14.14
CA ASN A 128 2.35 0.21 14.54
C ASN A 128 2.92 1.22 13.50
N LEU A 129 2.31 1.34 12.32
CA LEU A 129 2.70 2.26 11.24
C LEU A 129 2.07 3.65 11.44
N THR A 130 2.29 4.28 12.59
CA THR A 130 1.56 5.49 13.01
C THR A 130 1.79 6.74 12.13
N SER A 131 2.79 6.71 11.25
CA SER A 131 3.06 7.76 10.25
C SER A 131 2.27 7.55 8.94
N LEU A 132 1.58 6.43 8.79
CA LEU A 132 0.87 6.08 7.55
C LEU A 132 -0.26 7.06 7.29
N THR A 133 -0.26 7.69 6.12
CA THR A 133 -1.29 8.64 5.66
C THR A 133 -2.18 8.03 4.60
N MET A 134 -1.69 7.03 3.86
CA MET A 134 -2.46 6.30 2.86
C MET A 134 -2.19 4.80 2.99
N LEU A 135 -3.27 4.05 3.16
CA LEU A 135 -3.29 2.59 3.11
C LEU A 135 -4.25 2.16 2.02
N ASP A 136 -3.74 1.38 1.08
CA ASP A 136 -4.53 0.78 0.02
C ASP A 136 -4.45 -0.74 0.14
N VAL A 137 -5.61 -1.38 0.38
CA VAL A 137 -5.79 -2.83 0.41
C VAL A 137 -6.93 -3.27 -0.52
N HIS A 138 -7.27 -2.44 -1.52
CA HIS A 138 -8.28 -2.72 -2.54
C HIS A 138 -8.06 -4.08 -3.21
N ALA A 139 -9.14 -4.76 -3.60
CA ALA A 139 -9.10 -6.03 -4.34
C ALA A 139 -8.23 -7.10 -3.65
N ASN A 140 -8.59 -7.41 -2.41
CA ASN A 140 -8.04 -8.54 -1.65
C ASN A 140 -9.20 -9.49 -1.25
N ASN A 141 -8.93 -10.44 -0.35
CA ASN A 141 -9.93 -11.37 0.16
C ASN A 141 -10.17 -11.16 1.68
N LEU A 142 -10.10 -9.91 2.14
CA LEU A 142 -10.23 -9.55 3.55
C LEU A 142 -11.69 -9.69 4.01
N SER A 143 -11.94 -10.60 4.95
CA SER A 143 -13.27 -10.72 5.59
C SER A 143 -13.44 -9.83 6.82
N GLU A 144 -12.32 -9.40 7.41
CA GLU A 144 -12.28 -8.50 8.56
C GLU A 144 -11.04 -7.59 8.51
N LEU A 145 -11.08 -6.50 9.29
CA LEU A 145 -9.93 -5.62 9.52
C LEU A 145 -9.52 -5.72 11.00
N PRO A 146 -8.21 -5.72 11.32
CA PRO A 146 -7.76 -5.81 12.71
C PRO A 146 -8.04 -4.52 13.47
N ASP A 147 -8.32 -4.64 14.76
CA ASP A 147 -8.64 -3.49 15.62
C ASP A 147 -7.50 -2.49 15.73
N SER A 148 -6.26 -2.95 15.57
CA SER A 148 -5.07 -2.10 15.56
C SER A 148 -5.05 -1.07 14.44
N LEU A 149 -5.84 -1.19 13.36
CA LEU A 149 -5.91 -0.14 12.33
C LEU A 149 -6.37 1.20 12.92
N GLY A 150 -7.17 1.20 14.00
CA GLY A 150 -7.53 2.41 14.73
C GLY A 150 -6.32 3.19 15.31
N ASN A 151 -5.14 2.58 15.40
CA ASN A 151 -3.93 3.25 15.88
C ASN A 151 -3.27 4.14 14.82
N LEU A 152 -3.69 4.08 13.56
CA LEU A 152 -3.13 4.85 12.44
C LEU A 152 -3.60 6.32 12.48
N ALA A 153 -3.23 7.05 13.53
CA ALA A 153 -3.73 8.41 13.80
C ALA A 153 -3.45 9.43 12.70
N SER A 154 -2.50 9.17 11.81
CA SER A 154 -2.16 10.02 10.66
C SER A 154 -2.88 9.63 9.37
N LEU A 155 -3.69 8.57 9.37
CA LEU A 155 -4.31 8.01 8.17
C LEU A 155 -5.35 8.99 7.62
N THR A 156 -5.15 9.39 6.37
CA THR A 156 -6.02 10.33 5.63
C THR A 156 -6.84 9.63 4.56
N ARG A 157 -6.33 8.54 3.99
CA ARG A 157 -7.01 7.73 2.99
C ARG A 157 -6.90 6.25 3.36
N LEU A 158 -8.04 5.59 3.37
CA LEU A 158 -8.16 4.14 3.54
C LEU A 158 -9.00 3.60 2.39
N ASP A 159 -8.40 2.74 1.58
CA ASP A 159 -9.09 2.02 0.52
C ASP A 159 -9.20 0.55 0.89
N VAL A 160 -10.42 0.07 1.10
CA VAL A 160 -10.75 -1.33 1.40
C VAL A 160 -11.74 -1.89 0.40
N ALA A 161 -11.89 -1.24 -0.75
CA ALA A 161 -12.83 -1.63 -1.79
C ALA A 161 -12.54 -3.04 -2.33
N ASP A 162 -13.55 -3.69 -2.90
CA ASP A 162 -13.46 -5.05 -3.47
C ASP A 162 -12.84 -6.05 -2.47
N ASN A 163 -13.44 -6.11 -1.27
CA ASN A 163 -13.12 -7.08 -0.24
C ASN A 163 -14.42 -7.61 0.38
N PRO A 164 -14.49 -8.90 0.80
CA PRO A 164 -15.69 -9.50 1.39
C PRO A 164 -15.98 -9.04 2.83
N LEU A 165 -15.76 -7.76 3.16
CA LEU A 165 -15.98 -7.15 4.46
C LEU A 165 -17.48 -7.00 4.75
N SER A 166 -17.97 -7.66 5.80
CA SER A 166 -19.35 -7.49 6.27
C SER A 166 -19.52 -6.40 7.33
N GLU A 167 -18.43 -6.00 7.97
CA GLU A 167 -18.38 -4.93 8.97
C GLU A 167 -17.04 -4.20 8.95
N LEU A 168 -17.01 -3.00 9.53
CA LEU A 168 -15.79 -2.27 9.84
C LEU A 168 -15.65 -2.18 11.37
N PRO A 169 -14.46 -2.39 11.93
CA PRO A 169 -14.28 -2.41 13.38
C PRO A 169 -14.51 -1.02 13.99
N ASP A 170 -15.10 -0.99 15.18
CA ASP A 170 -15.40 0.26 15.91
C ASP A 170 -14.13 1.05 16.27
N SER A 171 -12.98 0.39 16.30
CA SER A 171 -11.67 1.01 16.47
C SER A 171 -11.35 2.05 15.40
N LEU A 172 -11.87 1.96 14.18
CA LEU A 172 -11.67 2.98 13.14
C LEU A 172 -12.29 4.35 13.49
N ALA A 173 -13.17 4.42 14.50
CA ALA A 173 -13.70 5.67 15.01
C ALA A 173 -12.63 6.64 15.55
N THR A 174 -11.40 6.17 15.79
CA THR A 174 -10.26 6.97 16.25
C THR A 174 -9.47 7.63 15.12
N LEU A 175 -9.75 7.32 13.85
CA LEU A 175 -9.08 7.88 12.68
C LEU A 175 -9.52 9.32 12.39
N HIS A 176 -9.22 10.24 13.32
CA HIS A 176 -9.67 11.63 13.24
C HIS A 176 -9.11 12.40 12.04
N ALA A 177 -8.00 11.92 11.45
CA ALA A 177 -7.40 12.48 10.24
C ALA A 177 -8.00 11.93 8.94
N LEU A 178 -8.88 10.92 8.99
CA LEU A 178 -9.41 10.27 7.81
C LEU A 178 -10.28 11.24 7.01
N VAL A 179 -9.92 11.41 5.74
CA VAL A 179 -10.55 12.29 4.76
C VAL A 179 -11.36 11.48 3.76
N GLU A 180 -10.80 10.36 3.30
CA GLU A 180 -11.36 9.50 2.26
C GLU A 180 -11.41 8.05 2.75
N LEU A 181 -12.58 7.43 2.59
CA LEU A 181 -12.81 6.01 2.83
C LEU A 181 -13.50 5.40 1.61
N ASP A 182 -12.85 4.47 0.94
CA ASP A 182 -13.50 3.67 -0.10
C ASP A 182 -13.87 2.29 0.46
N VAL A 183 -15.17 1.97 0.37
CA VAL A 183 -15.76 0.69 0.77
C VAL A 183 -16.65 0.13 -0.36
N THR A 184 -16.42 0.57 -1.59
CA THR A 184 -17.08 0.06 -2.79
C THR A 184 -16.85 -1.44 -2.93
N ASP A 185 -17.83 -2.16 -3.46
CA ASP A 185 -17.79 -3.61 -3.67
C ASP A 185 -17.47 -4.44 -2.40
N THR A 186 -17.85 -3.92 -1.23
CA THR A 186 -17.85 -4.68 0.04
C THR A 186 -19.21 -5.33 0.34
N TYR A 187 -19.28 -6.15 1.40
CA TYR A 187 -20.53 -6.77 1.88
C TYR A 187 -21.17 -6.02 3.06
N LEU A 188 -20.84 -4.74 3.23
CA LEU A 188 -21.41 -3.90 4.28
C LEU A 188 -22.93 -3.77 4.11
N SER A 189 -23.68 -4.17 5.14
CA SER A 189 -25.14 -4.01 5.16
C SER A 189 -25.58 -2.61 5.60
N GLU A 190 -24.75 -1.93 6.38
CA GLU A 190 -24.96 -0.55 6.82
C GLU A 190 -23.63 0.17 7.07
N LEU A 191 -23.65 1.49 6.98
CA LEU A 191 -22.51 2.32 7.37
C LEU A 191 -22.44 2.47 8.90
N PRO A 192 -21.27 2.24 9.52
CA PRO A 192 -21.10 2.47 10.95
C PRO A 192 -21.42 3.90 11.38
N LYS A 193 -22.11 4.05 12.52
CA LYS A 193 -22.54 5.37 13.02
C LYS A 193 -21.38 6.27 13.43
N TRP A 194 -20.19 5.72 13.67
CA TRP A 194 -19.01 6.50 14.03
C TRP A 194 -18.49 7.35 12.87
N LEU A 195 -18.76 6.98 11.60
CA LEU A 195 -18.36 7.77 10.42
C LEU A 195 -18.87 9.21 10.50
N LYS A 196 -20.10 9.40 11.00
CA LYS A 196 -20.70 10.73 11.21
C LYS A 196 -19.88 11.61 12.18
N LYS A 197 -19.11 11.00 13.07
CA LYS A 197 -18.33 11.70 14.11
C LYS A 197 -16.90 12.00 13.69
N LEU A 198 -16.43 11.47 12.56
CA LEU A 198 -15.09 11.75 12.07
C LEU A 198 -15.03 13.22 11.61
N PRO A 199 -14.13 14.04 12.20
CA PRO A 199 -14.14 15.49 11.98
C PRO A 199 -13.60 15.90 10.62
N SER A 200 -12.75 15.07 10.00
CA SER A 200 -12.05 15.37 8.75
C SER A 200 -12.63 14.62 7.55
N LEU A 201 -13.64 13.77 7.75
CA LEU A 201 -14.16 12.91 6.69
C LEU A 201 -14.94 13.74 5.68
N GLU A 202 -14.45 13.73 4.44
CA GLU A 202 -14.97 14.51 3.32
C GLU A 202 -15.60 13.61 2.26
N ARG A 203 -15.06 12.40 2.06
CA ARG A 203 -15.46 11.48 1.00
C ARG A 203 -15.65 10.05 1.51
N ILE A 204 -16.76 9.43 1.10
CA ILE A 204 -17.02 8.00 1.24
C ILE A 204 -17.46 7.47 -0.11
N ASP A 205 -16.73 6.51 -0.66
CA ASP A 205 -17.09 5.82 -1.90
C ASP A 205 -17.81 4.50 -1.57
N LEU A 206 -18.92 4.25 -2.30
CA LEU A 206 -19.88 3.18 -2.07
C LEU A 206 -20.42 2.65 -3.40
N ASN A 207 -20.99 1.44 -3.37
CA ASN A 207 -21.72 0.89 -4.52
C ASN A 207 -22.92 1.73 -4.92
N GLU A 208 -23.15 1.82 -6.22
CA GLU A 208 -24.37 2.48 -6.74
C GLU A 208 -25.65 1.82 -6.20
N ALA A 209 -25.64 0.50 -6.04
CA ALA A 209 -26.80 -0.24 -5.53
C ALA A 209 -27.13 0.06 -4.06
N ASP A 210 -26.20 0.67 -3.31
CA ASP A 210 -26.40 0.99 -1.90
C ASP A 210 -26.88 2.42 -1.68
N PHE A 211 -27.03 3.25 -2.74
CA PHE A 211 -27.52 4.63 -2.62
C PHE A 211 -28.84 4.76 -1.88
N ASP A 212 -29.76 3.81 -2.05
CA ASP A 212 -31.06 3.77 -1.37
C ASP A 212 -30.95 3.45 0.14
N LYS A 213 -29.84 2.83 0.57
CA LYS A 213 -29.55 2.47 1.96
C LYS A 213 -28.71 3.53 2.67
N ILE A 214 -28.20 4.53 1.95
CA ILE A 214 -27.36 5.58 2.53
C ILE A 214 -28.15 6.37 3.57
N PRO A 215 -27.66 6.43 4.82
CA PRO A 215 -28.25 7.31 5.82
C PRO A 215 -28.20 8.77 5.37
N LYS A 216 -29.25 9.55 5.60
CA LYS A 216 -29.33 10.98 5.22
C LYS A 216 -28.13 11.86 5.61
N TRP A 217 -27.39 11.47 6.66
CA TRP A 217 -26.20 12.22 7.09
C TRP A 217 -25.00 12.01 6.17
N ALA A 218 -24.94 10.86 5.48
CA ALA A 218 -23.84 10.44 4.62
C ALA A 218 -24.00 10.93 3.18
N SER A 219 -25.22 11.31 2.74
CA SER A 219 -25.47 11.77 1.36
C SER A 219 -24.62 12.96 0.90
N ARG A 220 -24.03 13.73 1.83
CA ARG A 220 -23.11 14.85 1.52
C ARG A 220 -21.66 14.43 1.29
N LEU A 221 -21.32 13.19 1.66
CA LEU A 221 -19.96 12.63 1.62
C LEU A 221 -19.77 11.70 0.42
N VAL A 222 -20.85 11.29 -0.25
CA VAL A 222 -20.77 10.33 -1.35
C VAL A 222 -20.58 11.06 -2.66
N VAL A 223 -19.64 10.60 -3.46
CA VAL A 223 -19.34 11.13 -4.79
C VAL A 223 -19.80 10.08 -5.81
N ASP A 224 -20.78 10.43 -6.66
CA ASP A 224 -21.11 9.59 -7.81
C ASP A 224 -19.86 9.49 -8.71
N GLY A 225 -19.54 8.29 -9.19
CA GLY A 225 -18.31 7.97 -9.93
C GLY A 225 -18.09 8.67 -11.28
N GLU A 226 -18.70 9.83 -11.53
CA GLU A 226 -18.55 10.62 -12.76
C GLU A 226 -17.37 11.63 -12.75
N ASP A 227 -16.72 11.88 -11.61
CA ASP A 227 -15.68 12.93 -11.49
C ASP A 227 -14.22 12.43 -11.42
N SER A 228 -13.93 11.15 -11.73
CA SER A 228 -12.56 10.63 -11.87
C SER A 228 -12.13 10.56 -13.34
N VAL A 229 -11.60 11.68 -13.87
CA VAL A 229 -10.83 11.77 -15.13
C VAL A 229 -9.38 12.12 -14.84
#